data_AF-A0A1I0EZE9-F1
#
_entry.id   AF-A0A1I0EZE9-F1
#
_cell.length_a   1.000
_cell.length_b   1.000
_cell.length_c   1.000
_cell.angle_alpha   90.00
_cell.angle_beta   90.00
_cell.angle_gamma   90.00
#
_symmetry.space_group_name_H-M   'P 1'
#
loop_
_entity.id
_entity.type
_entity.pdbx_description
1 polymer ?
#
loop_
_entity_poly.entity_id
_entity_poly.type
_entity_poly.pdbx_seq_one_letter_code
_entity_poly.pdbx_strand_id
1 'polypeptide(L)'
;MAVDVRSQACSYLRAGKVTVFAATGRDDNDRPLAVRAHMQGQSGRYFVRRNYDGRWLCSCETGEADCPHVAAVQLVTGHDGPASRTGESR
;
A
#
# COMPACT_ATOMS: atom_id res chain seq x y z
N MET A 1 19.26 -0.64 12.07
CA MET A 1 17.86 -0.62 12.55
C MET A 1 16.98 -0.87 11.34
N ALA A 2 16.38 -2.06 11.21
CA ALA A 2 15.46 -2.33 10.10
C ALA A 2 14.25 -1.42 10.28
N VAL A 3 13.97 -0.56 9.29
CA VAL A 3 12.84 0.34 9.39
C VAL A 3 11.56 -0.48 9.17
N ASP A 4 10.69 -0.48 10.18
CA ASP A 4 9.40 -1.15 10.13
C ASP A 4 8.52 -0.57 9.00
N VAL A 5 8.09 -1.45 8.09
CA VAL A 5 7.26 -1.12 6.91
C VAL A 5 5.95 -0.45 7.34
N ARG A 6 5.38 -0.88 8.48
CA ARG A 6 4.16 -0.28 9.03
C ARG A 6 4.39 1.16 9.46
N SER A 7 5.49 1.45 10.16
CA SER A 7 5.85 2.80 10.59
C SER A 7 6.05 3.74 9.41
N GLN A 8 6.69 3.30 8.33
CA GLN A 8 6.82 4.10 7.11
C GLN A 8 5.49 4.31 6.39
N ALA A 9 4.67 3.26 6.24
CA ALA A 9 3.36 3.36 5.62
C ALA A 9 2.46 4.37 6.37
N CYS A 10 2.43 4.28 7.70
CA CYS A 10 1.71 5.22 8.55
C CYS A 10 2.25 6.65 8.42
N SER A 11 3.56 6.84 8.28
CA SER A 11 4.16 8.16 8.06
C SER A 11 3.67 8.80 6.75
N TYR A 12 3.61 8.04 5.65
CA TYR A 12 3.05 8.52 4.39
C TYR A 12 1.58 8.92 4.51
N LEU A 13 0.77 8.11 5.20
CA LEU A 13 -0.65 8.39 5.42
C LEU A 13 -0.86 9.67 6.25
N ARG A 14 -0.15 9.80 7.38
CA ARG A 14 -0.24 11.00 8.25
C ARG A 14 0.20 12.27 7.55
N ALA A 15 1.17 12.16 6.64
CA ALA A 15 1.64 13.28 5.85
C ALA A 15 0.75 13.61 4.64
N GLY A 16 -0.37 12.90 4.43
CA GLY A 16 -1.26 13.11 3.29
C GLY A 16 -0.61 12.76 1.94
N LYS A 17 0.38 11.87 1.93
CA LYS A 17 1.19 11.54 0.74
C LYS A 17 0.59 10.46 -0.15
N VAL A 18 -0.66 10.07 0.10
CA VAL A 18 -1.36 8.99 -0.61
C VAL A 18 -2.58 9.57 -1.32
N THR A 19 -2.71 9.29 -2.61
CA THR A 19 -3.89 9.68 -3.39
C THR A 19 -4.39 8.49 -4.18
N VAL A 20 -5.52 7.91 -3.75
CA VAL A 20 -6.24 6.89 -4.51
C VAL A 20 -7.15 7.59 -5.51
N PHE A 21 -6.94 7.37 -6.80
CA PHE A 21 -7.74 8.01 -7.85
C PHE A 21 -8.63 7.03 -8.62
N ALA A 22 -8.42 5.72 -8.45
CA ALA A 22 -9.36 4.71 -8.91
C ALA A 22 -9.43 3.53 -7.91
N ALA A 23 -10.64 3.14 -7.55
CA ALA A 23 -10.95 1.97 -6.75
C ALA A 23 -12.22 1.32 -7.34
N THR A 24 -12.07 0.15 -7.96
CA THR A 24 -13.13 -0.45 -8.81
C THR A 24 -13.38 -1.91 -8.47
N GLY A 25 -14.65 -2.33 -8.58
CA GLY A 25 -15.12 -3.63 -8.10
C GLY A 25 -15.06 -3.73 -6.59
N ARG A 26 -15.81 -4.65 -5.98
CA ARG A 26 -15.76 -4.89 -4.53
C ARG A 26 -15.79 -6.39 -4.24
N ASP A 27 -15.06 -6.83 -3.22
CA ASP A 27 -15.16 -8.19 -2.68
C ASP A 27 -16.27 -8.28 -1.62
N ASP A 28 -16.46 -9.47 -1.04
CA ASP A 28 -17.47 -9.73 0.01
C ASP A 28 -17.25 -8.91 1.30
N ASN A 29 -16.08 -8.26 1.44
CA ASN A 29 -15.74 -7.39 2.57
C ASN A 29 -15.76 -5.91 2.17
N ASP A 30 -16.42 -5.56 1.06
CA ASP A 30 -16.50 -4.21 0.48
C ASP A 30 -15.14 -3.61 0.08
N ARG A 31 -14.09 -4.43 -0.07
CA ARG A 31 -12.75 -3.98 -0.45
C ARG A 31 -12.58 -3.90 -1.96
N PRO A 32 -11.90 -2.87 -2.50
CA PRO A 32 -11.81 -2.67 -3.94
C PRO A 32 -11.00 -3.77 -4.66
N LEU A 33 -11.55 -4.37 -5.72
CA LEU A 33 -10.87 -5.44 -6.46
C LEU A 33 -9.65 -4.95 -7.24
N ALA A 34 -9.73 -3.74 -7.80
CA ALA A 34 -8.62 -3.07 -8.45
C ALA A 34 -8.45 -1.65 -7.90
N VAL A 35 -7.19 -1.24 -7.72
CA VAL A 35 -6.81 0.03 -7.11
C VAL A 35 -5.74 0.69 -7.97
N ARG A 36 -5.82 2.00 -8.16
CA ARG A 36 -4.75 2.83 -8.71
C ARG A 36 -4.54 4.03 -7.80
N ALA A 37 -3.28 4.25 -7.41
CA ALA A 37 -2.91 5.30 -6.47
C ALA A 37 -1.56 5.93 -6.81
N HIS A 38 -1.43 7.20 -6.47
CA HIS A 38 -0.16 7.92 -6.47
C HIS A 38 0.35 8.10 -5.04
N MET A 39 1.66 7.98 -4.90
CA MET A 39 2.39 8.13 -3.65
C MET A 39 3.44 9.22 -3.82
N GLN A 40 3.50 10.18 -2.90
CA GLN A 40 4.58 11.16 -2.85
C GLN A 40 5.66 10.67 -1.88
N GLY A 41 6.71 10.01 -2.38
CA GLY A 41 7.84 9.60 -1.56
C GLY A 41 8.87 10.73 -1.39
N GLN A 42 10.00 10.41 -0.76
CA GLN A 42 11.09 11.37 -0.56
C GLN A 42 11.79 11.73 -1.88
N SER A 43 12.04 10.73 -2.74
CA SER A 43 12.80 10.90 -3.98
C SER A 43 11.94 11.15 -5.22
N GLY A 44 10.61 11.18 -5.09
CA GLY A 44 9.72 11.38 -6.23
C GLY A 44 8.29 10.88 -6.02
N ARG A 45 7.55 10.79 -7.13
CA ARG A 45 6.20 10.20 -7.17
C ARG A 45 6.29 8.74 -7.57
N TYR A 46 5.57 7.89 -6.85
CA TYR A 46 5.48 6.47 -7.11
C TYR A 46 4.05 6.09 -7.47
N PHE A 47 3.91 5.14 -8.40
CA PHE A 47 2.64 4.60 -8.81
C PHE A 47 2.41 3.27 -8.13
N VAL A 48 1.27 3.12 -7.46
CA VAL A 48 0.85 1.87 -6.83
C VAL A 48 -0.42 1.39 -7.51
N ARG A 49 -0.47 0.10 -7.82
CA ARG A 49 -1.61 -0.51 -8.48
C ARG A 49 -1.91 -1.92 -7.98
N ARG A 50 -3.18 -2.19 -7.73
CA ARG A 50 -3.73 -3.54 -7.58
C ARG A 50 -4.50 -3.91 -8.84
N ASN A 51 -4.23 -5.08 -9.38
CA ASN A 51 -5.00 -5.63 -10.51
C ASN A 51 -6.08 -6.59 -10.01
N TYR A 52 -7.03 -6.95 -10.88
CA TYR A 52 -8.11 -7.89 -10.56
C TYR A 52 -7.62 -9.31 -10.20
N ASP A 53 -6.41 -9.68 -10.59
CA ASP A 53 -5.75 -10.93 -10.16
C ASP A 53 -5.18 -10.86 -8.73
N GLY A 54 -5.34 -9.73 -8.05
CA GLY A 54 -4.96 -9.53 -6.65
C GLY A 54 -3.51 -9.08 -6.43
N ARG A 55 -2.65 -9.08 -7.45
CA ARG A 55 -1.25 -8.63 -7.35
C ARG A 55 -1.12 -7.12 -7.15
N TRP A 56 -0.08 -6.74 -6.41
CA TRP A 56 0.18 -5.37 -5.97
C TRP A 56 1.51 -4.88 -6.52
N LEU A 57 1.44 -4.03 -7.53
CA LEU A 57 2.63 -3.51 -8.18
C LEU A 57 2.90 -2.08 -7.73
N CYS A 58 4.17 -1.78 -7.48
CA CYS A 58 4.64 -0.43 -7.24
C CYS A 58 5.77 -0.09 -8.21
N SER A 59 5.86 1.16 -8.63
CA SER A 59 7.01 1.66 -9.40
C SER A 59 8.26 1.91 -8.54
N CYS A 60 8.29 1.39 -7.31
CA CYS A 60 9.46 1.40 -6.43
C CYS A 60 10.35 0.21 -6.79
N GLU A 61 11.67 0.35 -6.76
CA GLU A 61 12.61 -0.75 -7.05
C GLU A 61 12.56 -1.88 -6.00
N THR A 62 11.85 -1.65 -4.88
CA THR A 62 11.77 -2.53 -3.71
C THR A 62 10.82 -3.74 -3.89
N GLY A 63 10.03 -3.82 -4.96
CA GLY A 63 9.14 -4.97 -5.23
C GLY A 63 7.87 -5.05 -4.36
N GLU A 64 7.12 -6.16 -4.43
CA GLU A 64 5.74 -6.27 -3.88
C GLU A 64 5.69 -6.61 -2.37
N ALA A 65 6.65 -7.39 -1.84
CA ALA A 65 6.53 -8.03 -0.53
C ALA A 65 6.76 -7.10 0.68
N ASP A 66 7.58 -6.06 0.52
CA ASP A 66 7.99 -5.15 1.61
C ASP A 66 8.01 -3.65 1.18
N CYS A 67 7.31 -3.28 0.10
CA CYS A 67 7.28 -1.87 -0.30
C CYS A 67 6.32 -1.06 0.58
N PRO A 68 6.80 -0.05 1.32
CA PRO A 68 5.98 0.77 2.22
C PRO A 68 4.91 1.57 1.47
N HIS A 69 5.09 1.79 0.17
CA HIS A 69 4.09 2.41 -0.69
C HIS A 69 2.86 1.53 -0.88
N VAL A 70 3.08 0.24 -1.15
CA VAL A 70 2.01 -0.76 -1.29
C VAL A 70 1.26 -0.88 0.04
N ALA A 71 2.00 -0.99 1.12
CA ALA A 71 1.46 -1.06 2.47
C ALA A 71 0.56 0.13 2.83
N ALA A 72 0.97 1.36 2.51
CA ALA A 72 0.16 2.55 2.76
C ALA A 72 -1.16 2.52 1.98
N VAL A 73 -1.11 2.08 0.71
CA VAL A 73 -2.32 1.98 -0.12
C VAL A 73 -3.22 0.85 0.37
N GLN A 74 -2.68 -0.29 0.77
CA GLN A 74 -3.42 -1.40 1.36
C GLN A 74 -4.18 -0.95 2.61
N LEU A 75 -3.52 -0.23 3.52
CA LEU A 75 -4.16 0.30 4.73
C LEU A 75 -5.35 1.23 4.43
N VAL A 76 -5.21 2.18 3.50
CA VAL A 76 -6.30 3.13 3.18
C VAL A 76 -7.44 2.48 2.38
N THR A 77 -7.17 1.35 1.71
CA THR A 77 -8.16 0.60 0.94
C THR A 77 -8.72 -0.63 1.68
N GLY A 78 -8.33 -0.84 2.93
CA GLY A 78 -8.82 -1.94 3.77
C GLY A 78 -8.24 -3.31 3.42
N HIS A 79 -7.18 -3.39 2.63
CA HIS A 79 -6.51 -4.65 2.31
C HIS A 79 -5.47 -5.04 3.36
N ASP A 80 -5.36 -6.34 3.60
CA ASP A 80 -4.29 -6.91 4.42
C ASP A 80 -2.96 -6.87 3.68
N GLY A 81 -1.89 -6.57 4.41
CA GLY A 81 -0.56 -6.39 3.85
C GLY A 81 0.58 -6.52 4.88
N PRO A 82 1.84 -6.31 4.48
CA PRO A 82 2.98 -6.31 5.39
C PRO A 82 2.83 -5.31 6.54
N ALA A 83 2.11 -4.19 6.34
CA ALA A 83 1.80 -3.28 7.44
C ALA A 83 0.65 -3.73 8.35
N SER A 84 -0.18 -4.69 7.95
CA SER A 84 -1.27 -5.25 8.79
C SER A 84 -0.75 -6.28 9.78
N ARG A 85 0.39 -6.93 9.48
CA ARG A 85 1.08 -7.88 10.37
C ARG A 85 1.67 -7.13 11.57
N THR A 86 0.84 -6.93 12.59
CA THR A 86 1.25 -6.33 13.86
C THR A 86 1.45 -7.49 14.84
N GLY A 87 2.71 -7.90 15.07
CA GLY A 87 3.04 -8.67 16.27
C GLY A 87 2.89 -10.20 16.23
N GLU A 88 3.20 -10.89 15.13
CA GLU A 88 3.62 -12.29 15.25
C GLU A 88 5.10 -12.33 15.64
N SER A 89 5.33 -12.21 16.95
CA SER A 89 6.54 -12.75 17.56
C SER A 89 6.60 -14.24 17.25
N ARG A 90 7.64 -14.66 16.54
CA ARG A 90 8.14 -16.03 16.66
C ARG A 90 9.65 -16.04 16.60
#